data_AF-A0A354HTP7-F1
#
_entry.id   AF-A0A354HTP7-F1
#
_cell.length_a   1.000
_cell.length_b   1.000
_cell.length_c   1.000
_cell.angle_alpha   90.00
_cell.angle_beta   90.00
_cell.angle_gamma   90.00
#
_symmetry.space_group_name_H-M   'P 1'
#
loop_
_entity.id
_entity.type
_entity.pdbx_description
1 polymer ?
#
loop_
_entity_poly.entity_id
_entity_poly.type
_entity_poly.pdbx_seq_one_letter_code
_entity_poly.pdbx_strand_id
1 'polypeptide(L)'
;CDKTLTKKILANALIPTPGGEIAQDEEDAVAIAREMGKTAVVKPCDGNQGKGVSLNLVSEAQVRAAYKVAENYGSKVLVEEQIFGRHYRLLVVNNKVVAASERFPARVTGDGNNSIKDLIEIENRNPLRGEEHEKPLTRIKVDQIVFNVLARQNLTMNYIPALGEVIDLRDNANLSTGGTAADVTDLVHQENIELACRIARLLCLDIAGIDIVTEDISQPLLAGKGAVIEVNAAPGIRMHLFPAQGASRPVGDAIVDYLFPWQRPHSIPLVSITGTNGKTTVSRLVAYVLRRQGKTVGLTCTDGIYIGDICINAGDNTGPISADVVLSDPAVEVAVLETARGGLVRRGLGYSEAVVAVVTNIANDHLGCDGINTLEELCHVKALVVETVSEDGWAVLNADDNRAAAMADSCPGRVIYFSCQPKNQI
;
A
#
# COMPACT_ATOMS: atom_id res chain seq x y z
N CYS A 1 5.63 -15.46 3.11
CA CYS A 1 5.22 -14.85 4.39
C CYS A 1 5.60 -15.83 5.47
N ASP A 2 6.47 -15.45 6.41
CA ASP A 2 6.87 -16.34 7.50
C ASP A 2 5.81 -16.28 8.62
N LYS A 3 4.93 -17.29 8.64
CA LYS A 3 3.86 -17.39 9.63
C LYS A 3 4.41 -17.61 11.04
N THR A 4 5.58 -18.26 11.16
CA THR A 4 6.18 -18.60 12.45
C THR A 4 6.77 -17.37 13.12
N LEU A 5 7.47 -16.52 12.35
CA LEU A 5 7.98 -15.24 12.85
C LEU A 5 6.84 -14.31 13.26
N THR A 6 5.81 -14.18 12.41
CA THR A 6 4.64 -13.34 12.70
C THR A 6 3.99 -13.76 14.02
N LYS A 7 3.72 -15.05 14.21
CA LYS A 7 3.16 -15.58 15.45
C LYS A 7 4.06 -15.30 16.66
N LYS A 8 5.38 -15.49 16.54
CA LYS A 8 6.32 -15.23 17.62
C LYS A 8 6.28 -13.77 18.09
N ILE A 9 6.19 -12.83 17.15
CA ILE A 9 6.05 -11.40 17.46
C ILE A 9 4.74 -11.15 18.22
N LEU A 10 3.62 -11.70 17.74
CA LEU A 10 2.31 -11.53 18.37
C LEU A 10 2.24 -12.16 19.77
N ALA A 11 2.74 -13.39 19.93
CA ALA A 11 2.78 -14.08 21.21
C ALA A 11 3.63 -13.34 22.25
N ASN A 12 4.81 -12.84 21.85
CA ASN A 12 5.67 -12.02 22.71
C ASN A 12 4.99 -10.70 23.13
N ALA A 13 4.09 -10.19 22.29
CA ALA A 13 3.28 -9.00 22.59
C ALA A 13 1.99 -9.33 23.38
N LEU A 14 1.82 -10.55 23.86
CA LEU A 14 0.65 -11.04 24.60
C LEU A 14 -0.64 -10.93 23.77
N ILE A 15 -0.55 -11.17 22.47
CA ILE A 15 -1.70 -11.25 21.57
C ILE A 15 -2.08 -12.72 21.41
N PRO A 16 -3.35 -13.12 21.62
CA PRO A 16 -3.76 -14.51 21.52
C PRO A 16 -3.48 -15.06 20.12
N THR A 17 -2.67 -16.09 20.05
CA THR A 17 -2.39 -16.86 18.83
C THR A 17 -2.42 -18.34 19.16
N PRO A 18 -2.78 -19.23 18.20
CA PRO A 18 -2.75 -20.66 18.45
C PRO A 18 -1.35 -21.12 18.85
N GLY A 19 -1.23 -21.75 20.02
CA GLY A 19 0.00 -22.42 20.48
C GLY A 19 0.37 -23.57 19.55
N GLY A 20 1.66 -23.77 19.31
CA GLY A 20 2.14 -24.81 18.39
C GLY A 20 3.63 -24.74 18.08
N GLU A 21 4.14 -25.81 17.50
CA GLU A 21 5.57 -26.01 17.23
C GLU A 21 5.80 -26.60 15.83
N ILE A 22 7.00 -26.38 15.30
CA ILE A 22 7.42 -26.91 14.00
C ILE A 22 7.86 -28.36 14.23
N ALA A 23 7.17 -29.29 13.57
CA ALA A 23 7.54 -30.69 13.58
C ALA A 23 8.69 -30.95 12.57
N GLN A 24 9.67 -31.74 12.99
CA GLN A 24 10.80 -32.16 12.16
C GLN A 24 10.45 -33.38 11.30
N ASP A 25 9.58 -34.25 11.81
CA ASP A 25 9.10 -35.46 11.14
C ASP A 25 7.69 -35.86 11.64
N GLU A 26 7.20 -36.97 11.12
CA GLU A 26 5.87 -37.52 11.45
C GLU A 26 5.73 -37.90 12.93
N GLU A 27 6.78 -38.44 13.56
CA GLU A 27 6.76 -38.85 14.97
C GLU A 27 6.75 -37.62 15.89
N ASP A 28 7.58 -36.63 15.55
CA ASP A 28 7.66 -35.36 16.24
C ASP A 28 6.32 -34.61 16.18
N ALA A 29 5.64 -34.63 15.04
CA ALA A 29 4.30 -34.06 14.91
C ALA A 29 3.27 -34.70 15.87
N VAL A 30 3.34 -36.03 16.04
CA VAL A 30 2.50 -36.75 16.99
C VAL A 30 2.87 -36.40 18.43
N ALA A 31 4.16 -36.29 18.74
CA ALA A 31 4.65 -35.90 20.05
C ALA A 31 4.16 -34.51 20.44
N ILE A 32 4.29 -33.52 19.55
CA ILE A 32 3.78 -32.15 19.75
C ILE A 32 2.27 -32.15 19.99
N ALA A 33 1.51 -32.87 19.16
CA ALA A 33 0.05 -32.95 19.32
C ALA A 33 -0.36 -33.60 20.65
N ARG A 34 0.39 -34.63 21.09
CA ARG A 34 0.15 -35.34 22.36
C ARG A 34 0.47 -34.45 23.56
N GLU A 35 1.61 -33.75 23.54
CA GLU A 35 2.01 -32.81 24.59
C GLU A 35 1.03 -31.65 24.74
N MET A 36 0.56 -31.12 23.62
CA MET A 36 -0.45 -30.06 23.59
C MET A 36 -1.78 -30.49 24.23
N GLY A 37 -2.16 -31.78 24.11
CA GLY A 37 -3.36 -32.34 24.74
C GLY A 37 -4.69 -31.74 24.24
N LYS A 38 -4.69 -31.11 23.06
CA LYS A 38 -5.85 -30.46 22.43
C LYS A 38 -6.05 -31.00 21.01
N THR A 39 -7.20 -30.70 20.41
CA THR A 39 -7.42 -30.92 18.97
C THR A 39 -6.36 -30.16 18.18
N ALA A 40 -5.70 -30.85 17.25
CA ALA A 40 -4.58 -30.33 16.49
C ALA A 40 -4.98 -29.87 15.09
N VAL A 41 -4.22 -28.92 14.58
CA VAL A 41 -4.14 -28.48 13.20
C VAL A 41 -2.73 -28.76 12.72
N VAL A 42 -2.61 -29.36 11.53
CA VAL A 42 -1.32 -29.59 10.87
C VAL A 42 -1.33 -28.84 9.55
N LYS A 43 -0.33 -27.98 9.34
CA LYS A 43 -0.23 -27.15 8.13
C LYS A 43 1.20 -26.84 7.71
N PRO A 44 1.47 -26.63 6.41
CA PRO A 44 2.75 -26.10 5.96
C PRO A 44 2.95 -24.66 6.43
N CYS A 45 4.18 -24.31 6.80
CA CYS A 45 4.54 -22.94 7.20
C CYS A 45 4.39 -21.94 6.05
N ASP A 46 4.73 -22.36 4.83
CA ASP A 46 4.81 -21.50 3.63
C ASP A 46 3.60 -21.63 2.70
N GLY A 47 2.58 -22.40 3.11
CA GLY A 47 1.41 -22.67 2.27
C GLY A 47 0.44 -21.50 2.15
N ASN A 48 -0.26 -21.44 1.01
CA ASN A 48 -1.31 -20.47 0.72
C ASN A 48 -2.67 -21.15 0.44
N GLN A 49 -3.76 -20.39 0.54
CA GLN A 49 -5.13 -20.81 0.19
C GLN A 49 -5.62 -22.09 0.91
N GLY A 50 -5.03 -22.44 2.06
CA GLY A 50 -5.38 -23.64 2.80
C GLY A 50 -4.87 -24.96 2.20
N LYS A 51 -3.97 -24.93 1.21
CA LYS A 51 -3.34 -26.14 0.68
C LYS A 51 -2.45 -26.80 1.75
N GLY A 52 -2.58 -28.11 1.91
CA GLY A 52 -1.86 -28.87 2.92
C GLY A 52 -2.33 -28.64 4.36
N VAL A 53 -3.41 -27.90 4.59
CA VAL A 53 -3.97 -27.66 5.92
C VAL A 53 -4.96 -28.76 6.27
N SER A 54 -4.73 -29.43 7.40
CA SER A 54 -5.64 -30.42 7.97
C SER A 54 -6.10 -29.95 9.35
N LEU A 55 -7.42 -29.91 9.53
CA LEU A 55 -8.10 -29.41 10.73
C LEU A 55 -8.75 -30.55 11.52
N ASN A 56 -9.16 -30.28 12.75
CA ASN A 56 -9.95 -31.20 13.59
C ASN A 56 -9.28 -32.56 13.86
N LEU A 57 -7.96 -32.57 14.07
CA LEU A 57 -7.20 -33.80 14.29
C LEU A 57 -7.25 -34.18 15.77
N VAL A 58 -7.82 -35.34 16.08
CA VAL A 58 -8.04 -35.83 17.45
C VAL A 58 -7.31 -37.14 17.76
N SER A 59 -6.72 -37.79 16.75
CA SER A 59 -5.96 -39.03 16.94
C SER A 59 -4.58 -38.97 16.30
N GLU A 60 -3.65 -39.75 16.84
CA GLU A 60 -2.28 -39.84 16.32
C GLU A 60 -2.25 -40.27 14.85
N ALA A 61 -3.10 -41.23 14.48
CA ALA A 61 -3.21 -41.68 13.09
C ALA A 61 -3.66 -40.54 12.14
N GLN A 62 -4.54 -39.66 12.59
CA GLN A 62 -4.95 -38.48 11.82
C GLN A 62 -3.81 -37.47 11.68
N VAL A 63 -3.07 -37.20 12.77
CA VAL A 63 -1.91 -36.28 12.76
C VAL A 63 -0.83 -36.78 11.80
N ARG A 64 -0.53 -38.08 11.83
CA ARG A 64 0.42 -38.72 10.89
C ARG A 64 0.03 -38.54 9.43
N ALA A 65 -1.24 -38.86 9.11
CA ALA A 65 -1.75 -38.70 7.76
C ALA A 65 -1.71 -37.24 7.32
N ALA A 66 -2.06 -36.31 8.21
CA ALA A 66 -2.03 -34.88 7.96
C ALA A 66 -0.61 -34.35 7.73
N TYR A 67 0.39 -34.84 8.47
CA TYR A 67 1.79 -34.46 8.28
C TYR A 67 2.27 -34.79 6.86
N LYS A 68 2.00 -36.02 6.39
CA LYS A 68 2.31 -36.46 5.01
C LYS A 68 1.65 -35.60 3.95
N VAL A 69 0.45 -35.12 4.21
CA VAL A 69 -0.21 -34.19 3.30
C VAL A 69 0.51 -32.84 3.34
N ALA A 70 0.80 -32.30 4.53
CA ALA A 70 1.38 -30.97 4.70
C ALA A 70 2.81 -30.85 4.15
N GLU A 71 3.67 -31.87 4.33
CA GLU A 71 5.07 -31.87 3.86
C GLU A 71 5.18 -31.73 2.33
N ASN A 72 4.16 -32.20 1.59
CA ASN A 72 4.12 -32.07 0.13
C ASN A 72 3.88 -30.63 -0.35
N TYR A 73 3.51 -29.70 0.54
CA TYR A 73 3.14 -28.33 0.19
C TYR A 73 4.02 -27.26 0.87
N GLY A 74 5.05 -27.63 1.63
CA GLY A 74 5.90 -26.65 2.30
C GLY A 74 7.21 -27.20 2.83
N SER A 75 8.15 -26.30 3.13
CA SER A 75 9.49 -26.66 3.61
C SER A 75 9.52 -27.13 5.07
N LYS A 76 8.50 -26.73 5.85
CA LYS A 76 8.34 -27.02 7.28
C LYS A 76 6.87 -27.23 7.59
N VAL A 77 6.58 -28.14 8.52
CA VAL A 77 5.21 -28.44 8.97
C VAL A 77 5.01 -27.91 10.39
N LEU A 78 3.96 -27.13 10.58
CA LEU A 78 3.55 -26.60 11.88
C LEU A 78 2.39 -27.45 12.43
N VAL A 79 2.52 -27.85 13.69
CA VAL A 79 1.45 -28.47 14.47
C VAL A 79 0.99 -27.46 15.51
N GLU A 80 -0.28 -27.10 15.50
CA GLU A 80 -0.84 -26.07 16.39
C GLU A 80 -2.20 -26.49 16.95
N GLU A 81 -2.65 -25.78 17.98
CA GLU A 81 -3.98 -25.98 18.54
C GLU A 81 -5.07 -25.51 17.57
N GLN A 82 -6.15 -26.28 17.50
CA GLN A 82 -7.37 -25.85 16.83
C GLN A 82 -8.09 -24.82 17.70
N ILE A 83 -8.30 -23.63 17.13
CA ILE A 83 -9.21 -22.63 17.69
C ILE A 83 -10.59 -22.86 17.07
N PHE A 84 -11.61 -22.96 17.91
CA PHE A 84 -12.99 -23.12 17.50
C PHE A 84 -13.72 -21.78 17.56
N GLY A 85 -14.62 -21.54 16.60
CA GLY A 85 -15.39 -20.31 16.52
C GLY A 85 -15.72 -19.94 15.08
N ARG A 86 -16.26 -18.74 14.91
CA ARG A 86 -16.56 -18.12 13.62
C ARG A 86 -15.30 -17.46 13.08
N HIS A 87 -15.17 -17.42 11.75
CA HIS A 87 -13.98 -16.89 11.08
C HIS A 87 -14.21 -15.45 10.65
N TYR A 88 -13.40 -14.53 11.16
CA TYR A 88 -13.47 -13.12 10.83
C TYR A 88 -12.21 -12.65 10.12
N ARG A 89 -12.37 -11.62 9.29
CA ARG A 89 -11.31 -10.87 8.63
C ARG A 89 -11.52 -9.40 8.94
N LEU A 90 -10.59 -8.78 9.66
CA LEU A 90 -10.55 -7.33 9.84
C LEU A 90 -9.55 -6.75 8.84
N LEU A 91 -9.92 -5.64 8.21
CA LEU A 91 -9.03 -4.86 7.35
C LEU A 91 -8.64 -3.57 8.06
N VAL A 92 -7.35 -3.44 8.34
CA VAL A 92 -6.75 -2.21 8.85
C VAL A 92 -6.13 -1.43 7.70
N VAL A 93 -6.40 -0.13 7.63
CA VAL A 93 -5.77 0.84 6.73
C VAL A 93 -5.41 2.07 7.55
N ASN A 94 -4.15 2.48 7.51
CA ASN A 94 -3.63 3.65 8.22
C ASN A 94 -4.08 3.70 9.70
N ASN A 95 -3.77 2.62 10.42
CA ASN A 95 -4.07 2.51 11.84
C ASN A 95 -5.58 2.59 12.20
N LYS A 96 -6.48 2.30 11.25
CA LYS A 96 -7.94 2.22 11.48
C LYS A 96 -8.47 0.93 10.90
N VAL A 97 -9.36 0.23 11.63
CA VAL A 97 -10.17 -0.84 11.03
C VAL A 97 -11.22 -0.20 10.15
N VAL A 98 -11.12 -0.42 8.84
CA VAL A 98 -12.03 0.18 7.84
C VAL A 98 -13.13 -0.77 7.39
N ALA A 99 -12.95 -2.07 7.61
CA ALA A 99 -13.95 -3.09 7.37
C ALA A 99 -13.69 -4.34 8.20
N ALA A 100 -14.74 -5.12 8.46
CA ALA A 100 -14.66 -6.47 8.95
C ALA A 100 -15.71 -7.36 8.27
N SER A 101 -15.35 -8.62 8.03
CA SER A 101 -16.31 -9.58 7.50
C SER A 101 -16.16 -10.93 8.18
N GLU A 102 -17.29 -11.57 8.45
CA GLU A 102 -17.34 -12.99 8.75
C GLU A 102 -17.24 -13.77 7.45
N ARG A 103 -16.43 -14.82 7.43
CA ARG A 103 -16.27 -15.71 6.28
C ARG A 103 -16.92 -17.04 6.58
N PHE A 104 -17.55 -17.58 5.55
CA PHE A 104 -18.16 -18.90 5.57
C PHE A 104 -17.48 -19.81 4.55
N PRO A 105 -17.32 -21.10 4.86
CA PRO A 105 -16.88 -22.07 3.89
C PRO A 105 -17.83 -22.16 2.69
N ALA A 106 -17.35 -22.78 1.61
CA ALA A 106 -18.22 -23.15 0.51
C ALA A 106 -19.31 -24.08 1.04
N ARG A 107 -20.57 -23.76 0.78
CA ARG A 107 -21.74 -24.47 1.32
C ARG A 107 -22.92 -24.37 0.38
N VAL A 108 -23.87 -25.28 0.53
CA VAL A 108 -25.17 -25.26 -0.14
C VAL A 108 -26.30 -25.36 0.88
N THR A 109 -27.46 -24.83 0.53
CA THR A 109 -28.68 -24.91 1.35
C THR A 109 -29.69 -25.80 0.65
N GLY A 110 -30.22 -26.80 1.36
CA GLY A 110 -31.20 -27.74 0.85
C GLY A 110 -32.51 -27.05 0.50
N ASP A 111 -33.09 -27.46 -0.62
CA ASP A 111 -34.43 -27.09 -1.05
C ASP A 111 -35.42 -28.26 -0.92
N GLY A 112 -34.98 -29.39 -0.35
CA GLY A 112 -35.74 -30.62 -0.18
C GLY A 112 -35.90 -31.48 -1.45
N ASN A 113 -35.38 -31.04 -2.61
CA ASN A 113 -35.61 -31.72 -3.89
C ASN A 113 -34.32 -32.04 -4.65
N ASN A 114 -33.35 -31.13 -4.63
CA ASN A 114 -32.11 -31.23 -5.39
C ASN A 114 -31.00 -31.90 -4.58
N SER A 115 -30.17 -32.70 -5.25
CA SER A 115 -28.99 -33.28 -4.61
C SER A 115 -27.93 -32.21 -4.32
N ILE A 116 -26.97 -32.48 -3.44
CA ILE A 116 -25.81 -31.59 -3.21
C ILE A 116 -25.14 -31.22 -4.54
N LYS A 117 -24.98 -32.18 -5.45
CA LYS A 117 -24.42 -31.95 -6.78
C LYS A 117 -25.22 -30.90 -7.57
N ASP A 118 -26.54 -31.07 -7.62
CA ASP A 118 -27.42 -30.18 -8.37
C ASP A 118 -27.46 -28.78 -7.73
N LEU A 119 -27.46 -28.70 -6.40
CA LEU A 119 -27.40 -27.44 -5.65
C LEU A 119 -26.10 -26.67 -5.93
N ILE A 120 -24.95 -27.36 -6.02
CA ILE A 120 -23.68 -26.74 -6.41
C ILE A 120 -23.76 -26.19 -7.84
N GLU A 121 -24.34 -26.95 -8.77
CA GLU A 121 -24.51 -26.50 -10.16
C GLU A 121 -25.43 -25.29 -10.26
N ILE A 122 -26.54 -25.28 -9.52
CA ILE A 122 -27.47 -24.14 -9.42
C ILE A 122 -26.75 -22.92 -8.86
N GLU A 123 -26.03 -23.06 -7.74
CA GLU A 123 -25.30 -21.98 -7.10
C GLU A 123 -24.22 -21.40 -8.04
N ASN A 124 -23.52 -22.25 -8.78
CA ASN A 124 -22.50 -21.84 -9.76
C ASN A 124 -23.06 -21.16 -11.03
N ARG A 125 -24.37 -21.23 -11.28
CA ARG A 125 -25.04 -20.45 -12.33
C ARG A 125 -25.31 -19.00 -11.92
N ASN A 126 -25.13 -18.65 -10.64
CA ASN A 126 -25.21 -17.27 -10.19
C ASN A 126 -24.28 -16.37 -11.03
N PRO A 127 -24.77 -15.29 -11.67
CA PRO A 127 -23.96 -14.44 -12.53
C PRO A 127 -22.84 -13.72 -11.77
N LEU A 128 -22.92 -13.61 -10.45
CA LEU A 128 -21.87 -13.07 -9.58
C LEU A 128 -20.71 -14.05 -9.35
N ARG A 129 -20.89 -15.35 -9.66
CA ARG A 129 -19.84 -16.37 -9.58
C ARG A 129 -19.08 -16.50 -10.89
N GLY A 130 -17.75 -16.42 -10.80
CA GLY A 130 -16.83 -16.52 -11.92
C GLY A 130 -15.68 -17.49 -11.65
N GLU A 131 -14.81 -17.64 -12.65
CA GLU A 131 -13.55 -18.34 -12.46
C GLU A 131 -12.58 -17.45 -11.67
N GLU A 132 -11.88 -18.08 -10.74
CA GLU A 132 -10.89 -17.42 -9.86
C GLU A 132 -11.36 -16.11 -9.22
N HIS A 133 -10.90 -14.97 -9.73
CA HIS A 133 -11.10 -13.64 -9.16
C HIS A 133 -11.74 -12.66 -10.15
N GLU A 134 -12.27 -13.16 -11.27
CA GLU A 134 -12.92 -12.36 -12.32
C GLU A 134 -14.18 -11.63 -11.82
N LYS A 135 -14.92 -12.29 -10.91
CA LYS A 135 -16.20 -11.82 -10.40
C LYS A 135 -16.22 -11.69 -8.87
N PRO A 136 -17.24 -11.02 -8.29
CA PRO A 136 -17.36 -10.86 -6.84
C PRO A 136 -17.24 -12.17 -6.05
N LEU A 137 -17.85 -13.25 -6.56
CA LEU A 137 -17.81 -14.57 -5.96
C LEU A 137 -17.03 -15.54 -6.86
N THR A 138 -16.35 -16.50 -6.24
CA THR A 138 -15.68 -17.58 -6.96
C THR A 138 -16.63 -18.77 -7.08
N ARG A 139 -16.58 -19.51 -8.19
CA ARG A 139 -17.30 -20.78 -8.32
C ARG A 139 -16.87 -21.80 -7.25
N ILE A 140 -17.85 -22.55 -6.76
CA ILE A 140 -17.62 -23.69 -5.87
C ILE A 140 -16.97 -24.80 -6.71
N LYS A 141 -15.71 -25.12 -6.37
CA LYS A 141 -14.94 -26.18 -7.03
C LYS A 141 -15.16 -27.51 -6.34
N VAL A 142 -15.60 -28.51 -7.10
CA VAL A 142 -15.74 -29.90 -6.65
C VAL A 142 -14.41 -30.61 -6.89
N ASP A 143 -13.69 -30.91 -5.80
CA ASP A 143 -12.42 -31.64 -5.79
C ASP A 143 -12.43 -32.71 -4.68
N GLN A 144 -11.32 -33.44 -4.53
CA GLN A 144 -11.19 -34.48 -3.49
C GLN A 144 -11.44 -33.96 -2.07
N ILE A 145 -11.17 -32.67 -1.79
CA ILE A 145 -11.40 -32.07 -0.48
C ILE A 145 -12.90 -32.05 -0.17
N VAL A 146 -13.73 -31.67 -1.14
CA VAL A 146 -15.20 -31.69 -1.00
C VAL A 146 -15.70 -33.09 -0.67
N PHE A 147 -15.24 -34.10 -1.40
CA PHE A 147 -15.61 -35.50 -1.12
C PHE A 147 -15.19 -35.95 0.28
N ASN A 148 -14.00 -35.58 0.73
CA ASN A 148 -13.50 -35.94 2.07
C ASN A 148 -14.29 -35.24 3.19
N VAL A 149 -14.77 -34.01 2.97
CA VAL A 149 -15.60 -33.28 3.92
C VAL A 149 -16.98 -33.91 4.01
N LEU A 150 -17.62 -34.21 2.88
CA LEU A 150 -18.92 -34.89 2.84
C LEU A 150 -18.85 -36.28 3.48
N ALA A 151 -17.80 -37.06 3.17
CA ALA A 151 -17.62 -38.38 3.76
C ALA A 151 -17.49 -38.34 5.29
N ARG A 152 -16.81 -37.33 5.86
CA ARG A 152 -16.73 -37.12 7.32
C ARG A 152 -18.09 -36.76 7.94
N GLN A 153 -18.98 -36.16 7.17
CA GLN A 153 -20.37 -35.90 7.55
C GLN A 153 -21.30 -37.10 7.29
N ASN A 154 -20.77 -38.24 6.80
CA ASN A 154 -21.54 -39.39 6.33
C ASN A 154 -22.50 -39.07 5.16
N LEU A 155 -22.14 -38.08 4.34
CA LEU A 155 -22.91 -37.64 3.18
C LEU A 155 -22.21 -37.99 1.87
N THR A 156 -22.98 -37.98 0.78
CA THR A 156 -22.47 -38.15 -0.59
C THR A 156 -23.03 -37.05 -1.49
N MET A 157 -22.45 -36.85 -2.68
CA MET A 157 -22.93 -35.84 -3.65
C MET A 157 -24.39 -36.04 -4.08
N ASN A 158 -24.92 -37.26 -3.95
CA ASN A 158 -26.30 -37.60 -4.32
C ASN A 158 -27.29 -37.43 -3.16
N TYR A 159 -26.82 -37.05 -1.97
CA TYR A 159 -27.70 -36.72 -0.85
C TYR A 159 -28.58 -35.53 -1.19
N ILE A 160 -29.86 -35.58 -0.85
CA ILE A 160 -30.84 -34.51 -1.03
C ILE A 160 -31.06 -33.88 0.35
N PRO A 161 -30.49 -32.69 0.63
CA PRO A 161 -30.66 -32.05 1.93
C PRO A 161 -32.09 -31.52 2.11
N ALA A 162 -32.59 -31.58 3.34
CA ALA A 162 -33.91 -31.08 3.68
C ALA A 162 -34.02 -29.56 3.46
N LEU A 163 -35.25 -29.05 3.33
CA LEU A 163 -35.47 -27.61 3.14
C LEU A 163 -34.84 -26.81 4.30
N GLY A 164 -33.88 -25.93 3.97
CA GLY A 164 -33.16 -25.10 4.93
C GLY A 164 -31.95 -25.77 5.59
N GLU A 165 -31.67 -27.04 5.31
CA GLU A 165 -30.47 -27.73 5.80
C GLU A 165 -29.22 -27.18 5.12
N VAL A 166 -28.23 -26.72 5.90
CA VAL A 166 -26.98 -26.15 5.37
C VAL A 166 -25.90 -27.22 5.40
N ILE A 167 -25.33 -27.52 4.23
CA ILE A 167 -24.23 -28.48 4.10
C ILE A 167 -22.95 -27.74 3.74
N ASP A 168 -21.97 -27.79 4.65
CA ASP A 168 -20.63 -27.28 4.39
C ASP A 168 -19.86 -28.26 3.51
N LEU A 169 -19.31 -27.74 2.41
CA LEU A 169 -18.54 -28.50 1.42
C LEU A 169 -17.03 -28.45 1.72
N ARG A 170 -16.60 -27.53 2.58
CA ARG A 170 -15.20 -27.34 3.00
C ARG A 170 -15.13 -26.94 4.47
N ASP A 171 -14.03 -27.27 5.14
CA ASP A 171 -13.79 -26.83 6.52
C ASP A 171 -13.26 -25.39 6.58
N ASN A 172 -12.62 -24.91 5.52
CA ASN A 172 -11.99 -23.59 5.49
C ASN A 172 -12.88 -22.52 4.86
N ALA A 173 -12.95 -21.36 5.49
CA ALA A 173 -13.72 -20.21 5.04
C ALA A 173 -13.00 -19.39 3.95
N ASN A 174 -12.52 -20.06 2.90
CA ASN A 174 -11.76 -19.44 1.82
C ASN A 174 -12.66 -19.02 0.65
N LEU A 175 -12.61 -17.74 0.26
CA LEU A 175 -13.36 -17.24 -0.88
C LEU A 175 -12.90 -17.84 -2.21
N SER A 176 -11.60 -18.15 -2.36
CA SER A 176 -11.03 -18.71 -3.59
C SER A 176 -11.54 -20.11 -3.94
N THR A 177 -12.17 -20.79 -2.99
CA THR A 177 -12.74 -22.14 -3.15
C THR A 177 -14.27 -22.14 -3.15
N GLY A 178 -14.88 -20.96 -3.27
CA GLY A 178 -16.34 -20.79 -3.36
C GLY A 178 -17.01 -20.36 -2.05
N GLY A 179 -16.23 -20.09 -1.00
CA GLY A 179 -16.74 -19.50 0.24
C GLY A 179 -17.34 -18.11 0.03
N THR A 180 -18.10 -17.67 1.02
CA THR A 180 -18.81 -16.38 1.02
C THR A 180 -18.42 -15.56 2.24
N ALA A 181 -18.78 -14.28 2.25
CA ALA A 181 -18.53 -13.41 3.39
C ALA A 181 -19.73 -12.51 3.68
N ALA A 182 -19.96 -12.20 4.95
CA ALA A 182 -20.93 -11.21 5.42
C ALA A 182 -20.19 -10.03 6.04
N ASP A 183 -20.61 -8.81 5.72
CA ASP A 183 -20.12 -7.61 6.41
C ASP A 183 -20.62 -7.59 7.85
N VAL A 184 -19.68 -7.40 8.78
CA VAL A 184 -19.94 -7.32 10.23
C VAL A 184 -19.19 -6.14 10.85
N THR A 185 -18.75 -5.17 10.03
CA THR A 185 -17.90 -4.06 10.45
C THR A 185 -18.45 -3.33 11.68
N ASP A 186 -19.74 -3.01 11.68
CA ASP A 186 -20.36 -2.25 12.78
C ASP A 186 -20.64 -3.10 14.04
N LEU A 187 -20.41 -4.42 13.97
CA LEU A 187 -20.60 -5.35 15.10
C LEU A 187 -19.30 -5.61 15.87
N VAL A 188 -18.15 -5.18 15.35
CA VAL A 188 -16.85 -5.48 15.96
C VAL A 188 -16.72 -4.73 17.28
N HIS A 189 -16.37 -5.46 18.35
CA HIS A 189 -16.11 -4.83 19.64
C HIS A 189 -14.94 -3.82 19.56
N GLN A 190 -15.05 -2.71 20.30
CA GLN A 190 -14.03 -1.65 20.29
C GLN A 190 -12.62 -2.16 20.66
N GLU A 191 -12.52 -3.05 21.65
CA GLU A 191 -11.23 -3.67 22.02
C GLU A 191 -10.61 -4.50 20.89
N ASN A 192 -11.44 -5.13 20.04
CA ASN A 192 -10.96 -5.91 18.90
C ASN A 192 -10.45 -4.98 17.80
N ILE A 193 -11.07 -3.80 17.62
CA ILE A 193 -10.60 -2.76 16.72
C ILE A 193 -9.22 -2.26 17.17
N GLU A 194 -9.07 -1.94 18.45
CA GLU A 194 -7.81 -1.47 19.01
C GLU A 194 -6.71 -2.52 18.94
N LEU A 195 -7.04 -3.79 19.21
CA LEU A 195 -6.14 -4.92 19.07
C LEU A 195 -5.69 -5.10 17.62
N ALA A 196 -6.60 -5.02 16.65
CA ALA A 196 -6.29 -5.10 15.23
C ALA A 196 -5.32 -3.98 14.79
N CYS A 197 -5.58 -2.74 15.19
CA CYS A 197 -4.67 -1.62 14.93
C CYS A 197 -3.31 -1.81 15.61
N ARG A 198 -3.28 -2.33 16.84
CA ARG A 198 -2.03 -2.67 17.55
C ARG A 198 -1.23 -3.74 16.82
N ILE A 199 -1.87 -4.79 16.31
CA ILE A 199 -1.25 -5.85 15.50
C ILE A 199 -0.58 -5.26 14.26
N ALA A 200 -1.29 -4.41 13.51
CA ALA A 200 -0.76 -3.76 12.32
C ALA A 200 0.51 -2.93 12.63
N ARG A 201 0.49 -2.16 13.72
CA ARG A 201 1.65 -1.38 14.18
C ARG A 201 2.83 -2.26 14.60
N LEU A 202 2.60 -3.36 15.33
CA LEU A 202 3.66 -4.29 15.76
C LEU A 202 4.39 -4.94 14.58
N LEU A 203 3.70 -5.11 13.46
CA LEU A 203 4.24 -5.70 12.24
C LEU A 203 4.69 -4.65 11.21
N CYS A 204 4.64 -3.36 11.54
CA CYS A 204 4.93 -2.24 10.64
C CYS A 204 4.15 -2.32 9.32
N LEU A 205 2.86 -2.65 9.39
CA LEU A 205 1.97 -2.73 8.24
C LEU A 205 0.97 -1.57 8.26
N ASP A 206 0.97 -0.78 7.19
CA ASP A 206 -0.02 0.29 7.01
C ASP A 206 -1.37 -0.25 6.55
N ILE A 207 -1.35 -1.34 5.78
CA ILE A 207 -2.51 -2.06 5.29
C ILE A 207 -2.36 -3.53 5.68
N ALA A 208 -3.31 -4.05 6.46
CA ALA A 208 -3.24 -5.41 6.97
C ALA A 208 -4.61 -6.08 7.01
N GLY A 209 -4.69 -7.32 6.55
CA GLY A 209 -5.83 -8.20 6.79
C GLY A 209 -5.53 -9.14 7.95
N ILE A 210 -6.34 -9.09 9.01
CA ILE A 210 -6.15 -9.84 10.24
C ILE A 210 -7.24 -10.90 10.33
N ASP A 211 -6.84 -12.16 10.33
CA ASP A 211 -7.74 -13.30 10.44
C ASP A 211 -7.89 -13.68 11.91
N ILE A 212 -9.12 -13.63 12.40
CA ILE A 212 -9.47 -13.91 13.79
C ILE A 212 -10.47 -15.07 13.81
N VAL A 213 -10.31 -15.98 14.76
CA VAL A 213 -11.35 -16.97 15.08
C VAL A 213 -11.81 -16.73 16.50
N THR A 214 -13.12 -16.57 16.67
CA THR A 214 -13.77 -16.40 17.98
C THR A 214 -15.26 -16.74 17.87
N GLU A 215 -15.93 -17.04 18.97
CA GLU A 215 -17.36 -17.35 18.99
C GLU A 215 -18.22 -16.14 18.59
N ASP A 216 -17.82 -14.93 19.00
CA ASP A 216 -18.54 -13.69 18.71
C ASP A 216 -17.59 -12.48 18.64
N ILE A 217 -17.49 -11.84 17.47
CA ILE A 217 -16.64 -10.67 17.25
C ILE A 217 -17.12 -9.40 17.98
N SER A 218 -18.37 -9.40 18.46
CA SER A 218 -18.94 -8.33 19.27
C SER A 218 -18.49 -8.37 20.73
N GLN A 219 -17.75 -9.41 21.13
CA GLN A 219 -17.16 -9.54 22.46
C GLN A 219 -15.63 -9.35 22.39
N PRO A 220 -14.98 -8.87 23.47
CA PRO A 220 -13.52 -8.74 23.50
C PRO A 220 -12.80 -10.08 23.30
N LEU A 221 -11.87 -10.14 22.34
CA LEU A 221 -11.09 -11.33 22.03
C LEU A 221 -10.26 -11.80 23.23
N LEU A 222 -9.74 -10.86 24.02
CA LEU A 222 -8.90 -11.13 25.20
C LEU A 222 -9.69 -11.69 26.38
N ALA A 223 -11.00 -11.43 26.45
CA ALA A 223 -11.88 -11.96 27.49
C ALA A 223 -12.55 -13.28 27.08
N GLY A 224 -12.65 -13.53 25.77
CA GLY A 224 -13.29 -14.70 25.19
C GLY A 224 -12.33 -15.84 24.85
N LYS A 225 -12.88 -16.86 24.19
CA LYS A 225 -12.11 -17.95 23.57
C LYS A 225 -11.93 -17.62 22.09
N GLY A 226 -10.77 -17.08 21.74
CA GLY A 226 -10.43 -16.78 20.36
C GLY A 226 -8.96 -16.43 20.17
N ALA A 227 -8.53 -16.37 18.91
CA ALA A 227 -7.15 -16.08 18.58
C ALA A 227 -7.01 -15.43 17.20
N VAL A 228 -5.90 -14.71 17.03
CA VAL A 228 -5.40 -14.27 15.73
C VAL A 228 -4.73 -15.45 15.04
N ILE A 229 -5.30 -15.87 13.91
CA ILE A 229 -4.84 -17.04 13.15
C ILE A 229 -3.74 -16.67 12.17
N GLU A 230 -3.90 -15.53 11.48
CA GLU A 230 -2.98 -15.08 10.44
C GLU A 230 -3.06 -13.57 10.27
N VAL A 231 -1.95 -12.95 9.86
CA VAL A 231 -1.92 -11.54 9.42
C VAL A 231 -1.35 -11.49 8.01
N ASN A 232 -2.04 -10.76 7.13
CA ASN A 232 -1.75 -10.69 5.71
C ASN A 232 -1.39 -9.26 5.31
N ALA A 233 -0.18 -9.05 4.78
CA ALA A 233 0.31 -7.75 4.31
C ALA A 233 -0.28 -7.30 2.97
N ALA A 234 -0.80 -8.24 2.17
CA ALA A 234 -1.50 -7.96 0.91
C ALA A 234 -2.91 -8.56 0.98
N PRO A 235 -3.82 -7.94 1.75
CA PRO A 235 -5.14 -8.49 1.95
C PRO A 235 -6.02 -8.37 0.71
N GLY A 236 -6.72 -9.45 0.35
CA GLY A 236 -7.81 -9.37 -0.62
C GLY A 236 -8.95 -8.51 -0.07
N ILE A 237 -9.37 -7.50 -0.83
CA ILE A 237 -10.40 -6.53 -0.42
C ILE A 237 -11.80 -6.85 -0.95
N ARG A 238 -11.92 -7.82 -1.87
CA ARG A 238 -13.17 -8.14 -2.57
C ARG A 238 -14.33 -8.48 -1.63
N MET A 239 -14.05 -9.17 -0.54
CA MET A 239 -15.06 -9.52 0.47
C MET A 239 -15.68 -8.32 1.19
N HIS A 240 -14.96 -7.21 1.27
CA HIS A 240 -15.46 -5.98 1.88
C HIS A 240 -16.19 -5.09 0.86
N LEU A 241 -15.76 -5.12 -0.40
CA LEU A 241 -16.42 -4.40 -1.50
C LEU A 241 -17.74 -5.07 -1.91
N PHE A 242 -17.77 -6.40 -1.97
CA PHE A 242 -18.90 -7.18 -2.45
C PHE A 242 -19.21 -8.35 -1.51
N PRO A 243 -19.66 -8.07 -0.27
CA PRO A 243 -20.08 -9.12 0.63
C PRO A 243 -21.35 -9.80 0.10
N ALA A 244 -21.52 -11.09 0.39
CA ALA A 244 -22.75 -11.81 0.05
C ALA A 244 -23.94 -11.39 0.92
N GLN A 245 -23.67 -10.83 2.11
CA GLN A 245 -24.66 -10.33 3.07
C GLN A 245 -24.10 -9.09 3.77
N GLY A 246 -24.96 -8.12 4.11
CA GLY A 246 -24.54 -6.87 4.76
C GLY A 246 -24.11 -5.78 3.77
N ALA A 247 -23.47 -4.73 4.29
CA ALA A 247 -23.16 -3.53 3.51
C ALA A 247 -21.79 -3.60 2.82
N SER A 248 -21.72 -3.09 1.59
CA SER A 248 -20.43 -2.81 0.93
C SER A 248 -19.66 -1.74 1.70
N ARG A 249 -18.35 -1.91 1.84
CA ARG A 249 -17.44 -0.96 2.49
C ARG A 249 -16.49 -0.34 1.45
N PRO A 250 -16.32 0.99 1.41
CA PRO A 250 -15.47 1.70 0.45
C PRO A 250 -13.98 1.57 0.80
N VAL A 251 -13.50 0.33 0.94
CA VAL A 251 -12.12 0.05 1.38
C VAL A 251 -11.09 0.43 0.32
N GLY A 252 -11.49 0.50 -0.96
CA GLY A 252 -10.64 1.02 -2.03
C GLY A 252 -10.33 2.51 -1.81
N ASP A 253 -11.37 3.30 -1.56
CA ASP A 253 -11.24 4.73 -1.28
C ASP A 253 -10.37 4.97 -0.04
N ALA A 254 -10.59 4.21 1.03
CA ALA A 254 -9.78 4.31 2.24
C ALA A 254 -8.28 4.05 1.99
N ILE A 255 -7.94 3.12 1.09
CA ILE A 255 -6.55 2.84 0.69
C ILE A 255 -6.01 3.99 -0.18
N VAL A 256 -6.78 4.46 -1.15
CA VAL A 256 -6.38 5.57 -2.04
C VAL A 256 -6.17 6.85 -1.26
N ASP A 257 -7.09 7.22 -0.37
CA ASP A 257 -6.99 8.41 0.49
C ASP A 257 -5.78 8.34 1.42
N TYR A 258 -5.38 7.13 1.85
CA TYR A 258 -4.16 6.95 2.62
C TYR A 258 -2.90 7.17 1.77
N LEU A 259 -2.84 6.57 0.58
CA LEU A 259 -1.69 6.66 -0.32
C LEU A 259 -1.52 8.06 -0.92
N PHE A 260 -2.65 8.74 -1.18
CA PHE A 260 -2.71 10.05 -1.80
C PHE A 260 -3.59 11.00 -0.98
N PRO A 261 -3.13 11.44 0.21
CA PRO A 261 -3.91 12.34 1.04
C PRO A 261 -4.20 13.64 0.29
N TRP A 262 -5.48 14.00 0.20
CA TRP A 262 -5.91 15.26 -0.39
C TRP A 262 -5.17 16.43 0.28
N GLN A 263 -4.74 17.40 -0.54
CA GLN A 263 -4.00 18.61 -0.11
C GLN A 263 -2.56 18.38 0.36
N ARG A 264 -2.02 17.15 0.34
CA ARG A 264 -0.57 16.97 0.55
C ARG A 264 0.18 17.48 -0.69
N PRO A 265 1.30 18.23 -0.52
CA PRO A 265 2.12 18.63 -1.65
C PRO A 265 2.54 17.40 -2.45
N HIS A 266 2.18 17.38 -3.74
CA HIS A 266 2.52 16.29 -4.67
C HIS A 266 3.86 16.52 -5.38
N SER A 267 4.45 17.69 -5.19
CA SER A 267 5.71 18.12 -5.80
C SER A 267 6.59 18.81 -4.76
N ILE A 268 7.90 18.73 -4.98
CA ILE A 268 8.87 19.49 -4.20
C ILE A 268 8.72 20.97 -4.58
N PRO A 269 8.42 21.88 -3.63
CA PRO A 269 8.40 23.31 -3.91
C PRO A 269 9.80 23.76 -4.36
N LEU A 270 9.87 24.54 -5.43
CA LEU A 270 11.14 24.92 -6.02
C LEU A 270 11.28 26.42 -6.30
N VAL A 271 12.52 26.89 -6.17
CA VAL A 271 13.00 28.22 -6.57
C VAL A 271 13.86 28.04 -7.82
N SER A 272 13.42 28.56 -8.96
CA SER A 272 14.23 28.53 -10.18
C SER A 272 14.91 29.87 -10.43
N ILE A 273 16.21 29.84 -10.71
CA ILE A 273 17.04 31.03 -10.81
C ILE A 273 17.73 31.05 -12.16
N THR A 274 17.49 32.11 -12.94
CA THR A 274 18.19 32.36 -14.20
C THR A 274 18.72 33.78 -14.29
N GLY A 275 19.52 34.01 -15.31
CA GLY A 275 20.16 35.28 -15.64
C GLY A 275 21.50 35.06 -16.34
N THR A 276 22.18 36.14 -16.68
CA THR A 276 23.53 36.05 -17.23
C THR A 276 24.53 35.90 -16.10
N ASN A 277 24.55 36.84 -15.14
CA ASN A 277 25.49 36.85 -14.01
C ASN A 277 24.81 36.69 -12.66
N GLY A 278 25.54 36.15 -11.67
CA GLY A 278 25.10 36.08 -10.27
C GLY A 278 24.15 34.92 -9.92
N LYS A 279 23.80 34.08 -10.89
CA LYS A 279 22.92 32.90 -10.68
C LYS A 279 23.41 32.00 -9.55
N THR A 280 24.66 31.52 -9.65
CA THR A 280 25.28 30.62 -8.68
C THR A 280 25.39 31.23 -7.29
N THR A 281 25.66 32.53 -7.21
CA THR A 281 25.70 33.24 -5.92
C THR A 281 24.32 33.26 -5.28
N VAL A 282 23.28 33.63 -6.05
CA VAL A 282 21.91 33.70 -5.56
C VAL A 282 21.39 32.30 -5.19
N SER A 283 21.61 31.28 -6.02
CA SER A 283 21.17 29.91 -5.75
C SER A 283 21.79 29.36 -4.47
N ARG A 284 23.10 29.59 -4.25
CA ARG A 284 23.78 29.22 -3.01
C ARG A 284 23.27 29.96 -1.78
N LEU A 285 23.00 31.26 -1.90
CA LEU A 285 22.45 32.05 -0.79
C LEU A 285 21.04 31.60 -0.41
N VAL A 286 20.16 31.39 -1.39
CA VAL A 286 18.80 30.88 -1.16
C VAL A 286 18.86 29.50 -0.51
N ALA A 287 19.67 28.58 -1.05
CA ALA A 287 19.84 27.25 -0.48
C ALA A 287 20.42 27.30 0.94
N TYR A 288 21.36 28.21 1.22
CA TYR A 288 21.91 28.40 2.56
C TYR A 288 20.85 28.88 3.57
N VAL A 289 20.03 29.86 3.21
CA VAL A 289 18.96 30.37 4.08
C VAL A 289 17.92 29.29 4.38
N LEU A 290 17.48 28.54 3.36
CA LEU A 290 16.53 27.44 3.54
C LEU A 290 17.08 26.31 4.41
N ARG A 291 18.36 25.94 4.23
CA ARG A 291 19.02 24.97 5.12
C ARG A 291 19.10 25.45 6.56
N ARG A 292 19.33 26.74 6.79
CA ARG A 292 19.31 27.34 8.14
C ARG A 292 17.93 27.28 8.81
N GLN A 293 16.86 27.13 8.05
CA GLN A 293 15.51 26.90 8.55
C GLN A 293 15.22 25.40 8.80
N GLY A 294 16.24 24.53 8.69
CA GLY A 294 16.12 23.10 8.93
C GLY A 294 15.63 22.29 7.75
N LYS A 295 15.54 22.89 6.55
CA LYS A 295 15.11 22.19 5.33
C LYS A 295 16.25 21.43 4.66
N THR A 296 15.96 20.21 4.20
CA THR A 296 16.84 19.49 3.29
C THR A 296 16.67 20.05 1.88
N VAL A 297 17.66 20.81 1.43
CA VAL A 297 17.62 21.50 0.13
C VAL A 297 18.33 20.70 -0.93
N GLY A 298 17.67 20.48 -2.07
CA GLY A 298 18.33 20.04 -3.29
C GLY A 298 18.74 21.24 -4.13
N LEU A 299 20.04 21.41 -4.38
CA LEU A 299 20.60 22.55 -5.12
C LEU A 299 21.25 22.07 -6.41
N THR A 300 20.90 22.69 -7.54
CA THR A 300 21.67 22.58 -8.78
C THR A 300 22.34 23.92 -9.09
N CYS A 301 23.62 23.89 -9.46
CA CYS A 301 24.39 25.07 -9.81
C CYS A 301 25.60 24.74 -10.70
N THR A 302 26.35 25.77 -11.10
CA THR A 302 27.49 25.63 -12.04
C THR A 302 28.62 24.74 -11.54
N ASP A 303 28.70 24.44 -10.23
CA ASP A 303 29.75 23.57 -9.70
C ASP A 303 29.26 22.26 -9.07
N GLY A 304 27.95 22.02 -9.04
CA GLY A 304 27.45 20.70 -8.69
C GLY A 304 25.96 20.58 -8.42
N ILE A 305 25.58 19.34 -8.11
CA ILE A 305 24.32 18.96 -7.49
C ILE A 305 24.59 18.66 -6.02
N TYR A 306 23.81 19.26 -5.13
CA TYR A 306 23.93 19.10 -3.69
C TYR A 306 22.60 18.66 -3.09
N ILE A 307 22.64 17.74 -2.13
CA ILE A 307 21.51 17.36 -1.28
C ILE A 307 21.91 17.68 0.16
N GLY A 308 21.29 18.70 0.74
CA GLY A 308 21.72 19.27 2.02
C GLY A 308 23.12 19.89 1.91
N ASP A 309 24.10 19.33 2.61
CA ASP A 309 25.51 19.77 2.57
C ASP A 309 26.39 18.85 1.69
N ILE A 310 25.83 17.79 1.12
CA ILE A 310 26.59 16.76 0.39
C ILE A 310 26.55 17.09 -1.11
N CYS A 311 27.74 17.27 -1.71
CA CYS A 311 27.87 17.33 -3.17
C CYS A 311 27.81 15.91 -3.73
N ILE A 312 26.76 15.59 -4.49
CA ILE A 312 26.54 14.26 -5.07
C ILE A 312 27.08 14.16 -6.50
N ASN A 313 27.23 15.30 -7.19
CA ASN A 313 27.86 15.37 -8.51
C ASN A 313 28.53 16.72 -8.69
N ALA A 314 29.82 16.75 -8.99
CA ALA A 314 30.56 17.98 -9.24
C ALA A 314 30.54 18.37 -10.72
N GLY A 315 30.61 19.67 -11.02
CA GLY A 315 30.64 20.22 -12.38
C GLY A 315 29.39 21.02 -12.75
N ASP A 316 29.31 21.47 -14.01
CA ASP A 316 28.20 22.29 -14.49
C ASP A 316 26.91 21.47 -14.60
N ASN A 317 26.01 21.68 -13.63
CA ASN A 317 24.77 20.96 -13.44
C ASN A 317 23.55 21.89 -13.53
N THR A 318 23.59 22.88 -14.42
CA THR A 318 22.56 23.93 -14.52
C THR A 318 21.42 23.61 -15.51
N GLY A 319 21.14 22.32 -15.72
CA GLY A 319 20.22 21.81 -16.75
C GLY A 319 19.14 20.86 -16.22
N PRO A 320 18.19 20.45 -17.09
CA PRO A 320 17.01 19.70 -16.68
C PRO A 320 17.29 18.29 -16.14
N ILE A 321 18.38 17.65 -16.57
CA ILE A 321 18.80 16.35 -16.00
C ILE A 321 19.14 16.50 -14.51
N SER A 322 19.84 17.59 -14.15
CA SER A 322 20.21 17.86 -12.77
C SER A 322 19.00 18.23 -11.92
N ALA A 323 18.02 18.93 -12.52
CA ALA A 323 16.74 19.19 -11.87
C ALA A 323 15.98 17.89 -11.58
N ASP A 324 15.91 16.96 -12.53
CA ASP A 324 15.25 15.67 -12.37
C ASP A 324 15.86 14.82 -11.23
N VAL A 325 17.20 14.83 -11.13
CA VAL A 325 17.93 14.18 -10.02
C VAL A 325 17.49 14.75 -8.66
N VAL A 326 17.40 16.07 -8.55
CA VAL A 326 16.98 16.74 -7.30
C VAL A 326 15.49 16.50 -7.00
N LEU A 327 14.63 16.59 -8.01
CA LEU A 327 13.17 16.50 -7.84
C LEU A 327 12.69 15.05 -7.64
N SER A 328 13.53 14.07 -7.93
CA SER A 328 13.27 12.64 -7.68
C SER A 328 13.83 12.13 -6.35
N ASP A 329 14.59 12.94 -5.62
CA ASP A 329 15.22 12.52 -4.36
C ASP A 329 14.22 12.65 -3.19
N PRO A 330 13.87 11.54 -2.51
CA PRO A 330 12.88 11.54 -1.43
C PRO A 330 13.33 12.30 -0.17
N ALA A 331 14.62 12.63 -0.04
CA ALA A 331 15.13 13.43 1.07
C ALA A 331 14.92 14.95 0.86
N VAL A 332 14.71 15.41 -0.38
CA VAL A 332 14.60 16.83 -0.70
C VAL A 332 13.23 17.37 -0.30
N GLU A 333 13.24 18.41 0.55
CA GLU A 333 12.03 19.12 0.97
C GLU A 333 11.77 20.39 0.15
N VAL A 334 12.83 21.03 -0.37
CA VAL A 334 12.76 22.24 -1.21
C VAL A 334 13.89 22.20 -2.24
N ALA A 335 13.60 22.53 -3.49
CA ALA A 335 14.61 22.59 -4.54
C ALA A 335 15.01 24.04 -4.88
N VAL A 336 16.30 24.25 -5.16
CA VAL A 336 16.84 25.51 -5.66
C VAL A 336 17.60 25.21 -6.94
N LEU A 337 17.03 25.60 -8.07
CA LEU A 337 17.47 25.17 -9.38
C LEU A 337 18.08 26.34 -10.15
N GLU A 338 19.40 26.36 -10.26
CA GLU A 338 20.07 27.24 -11.22
C GLU A 338 19.80 26.74 -12.64
N THR A 339 19.22 27.60 -13.46
CA THR A 339 18.79 27.28 -14.82
C THR A 339 19.56 28.15 -15.82
N ALA A 340 20.51 27.54 -16.52
CA ALA A 340 21.30 28.23 -17.54
C ALA A 340 20.67 28.09 -18.94
N ARG A 341 21.08 29.00 -19.83
CA ARG A 341 20.60 29.05 -21.22
C ARG A 341 20.82 27.74 -21.97
N GLY A 342 21.97 27.09 -21.80
CA GLY A 342 22.29 25.83 -22.47
C GLY A 342 21.32 24.69 -22.12
N GLY A 343 20.85 24.62 -20.86
CA GLY A 343 19.86 23.66 -20.42
C GLY A 343 18.49 23.93 -21.04
N LEU A 344 18.05 25.19 -20.97
CA LEU A 344 16.77 25.67 -21.51
C LEU A 344 16.62 25.37 -23.01
N VAL A 345 17.62 25.72 -23.81
CA VAL A 345 17.54 25.55 -25.27
C VAL A 345 17.51 24.08 -25.67
N ARG A 346 18.31 23.24 -25.02
CA ARG A 346 18.49 21.84 -25.47
C ARG A 346 17.33 20.93 -25.07
N ARG A 347 16.74 21.17 -23.90
CA ARG A 347 15.77 20.24 -23.30
C ARG A 347 14.66 20.92 -22.50
N GLY A 348 14.58 22.25 -22.52
CA GLY A 348 13.59 23.00 -21.75
C GLY A 348 13.87 22.97 -20.25
N LEU A 349 12.80 23.17 -19.48
CA LEU A 349 12.81 23.07 -18.03
C LEU A 349 12.68 21.60 -17.59
N GLY A 350 13.31 21.26 -16.47
CA GLY A 350 13.19 19.93 -15.85
C GLY A 350 12.02 19.83 -14.87
N TYR A 351 11.07 20.75 -14.95
CA TYR A 351 9.92 20.90 -14.07
C TYR A 351 8.80 21.63 -14.80
N SER A 352 7.56 21.48 -14.31
CA SER A 352 6.39 22.13 -14.91
C SER A 352 5.99 23.43 -14.21
N GLU A 353 6.31 23.57 -12.92
CA GLU A 353 5.86 24.70 -12.10
C GLU A 353 6.92 25.09 -11.05
N ALA A 354 7.12 26.40 -10.84
CA ALA A 354 8.00 26.98 -9.83
C ALA A 354 7.21 27.86 -8.85
N VAL A 355 7.46 27.73 -7.54
CA VAL A 355 6.84 28.60 -6.54
C VAL A 355 7.49 29.99 -6.57
N VAL A 356 8.79 30.05 -6.89
CA VAL A 356 9.53 31.29 -7.08
C VAL A 356 10.42 31.20 -8.30
N ALA A 357 10.36 32.21 -9.18
CA ALA A 357 11.29 32.43 -10.27
C ALA A 357 12.14 33.66 -9.98
N VAL A 358 13.46 33.60 -10.21
CA VAL A 358 14.36 34.74 -10.03
C VAL A 358 15.10 35.00 -11.34
N VAL A 359 15.04 36.24 -11.84
CA VAL A 359 15.81 36.69 -13.00
C VAL A 359 16.80 37.76 -12.55
N THR A 360 18.09 37.40 -12.51
CA THR A 360 19.12 38.30 -11.93
C THR A 360 19.48 39.47 -12.85
N ASN A 361 19.72 39.23 -14.13
CA ASN A 361 20.03 40.22 -15.17
C ASN A 361 20.11 39.52 -16.54
N ILE A 362 20.00 40.32 -17.60
CA ILE A 362 20.17 39.91 -18.99
C ILE A 362 21.32 40.74 -19.59
N ALA A 363 22.52 40.18 -19.63
CA ALA A 363 23.67 40.80 -20.28
C ALA A 363 24.01 40.12 -21.61
N ASN A 364 24.71 40.85 -22.47
CA ASN A 364 25.21 40.36 -23.75
C ASN A 364 26.38 39.39 -23.54
N ASP A 365 26.04 38.12 -23.33
CA ASP A 365 26.98 37.05 -23.09
C ASP A 365 26.53 35.81 -23.86
N HIS A 366 27.51 35.13 -24.45
CA HIS A 366 27.32 33.92 -25.24
C HIS A 366 26.32 33.99 -26.43
N LEU A 367 26.19 35.14 -27.10
CA LEU A 367 25.50 35.21 -28.39
C LEU A 367 26.26 34.41 -29.47
N GLY A 368 25.53 33.80 -30.39
CA GLY A 368 26.04 32.90 -31.43
C GLY A 368 26.23 31.44 -30.97
N CYS A 369 25.86 31.10 -29.73
CA CYS A 369 25.94 29.74 -29.19
C CYS A 369 24.55 29.12 -29.02
N ASP A 370 24.44 27.82 -29.31
CA ASP A 370 23.20 27.04 -29.19
C ASP A 370 22.00 27.67 -29.95
N GLY A 371 22.25 28.37 -31.07
CA GLY A 371 21.21 28.94 -31.91
C GLY A 371 20.59 30.27 -31.44
N ILE A 372 21.12 30.89 -30.37
CA ILE A 372 20.72 32.23 -29.92
C ILE A 372 21.68 33.26 -30.48
N ASN A 373 21.19 34.16 -31.34
CA ASN A 373 21.97 35.17 -32.04
C ASN A 373 21.64 36.60 -31.59
N THR A 374 20.48 36.83 -30.98
CA THR A 374 20.08 38.16 -30.50
C THR A 374 19.79 38.20 -29.00
N LEU A 375 19.79 39.41 -28.44
CA LEU A 375 19.40 39.62 -27.06
C LEU A 375 17.92 39.36 -26.84
N GLU A 376 17.05 39.65 -27.82
CA GLU A 376 15.63 39.34 -27.72
C GLU A 376 15.40 37.82 -27.62
N GLU A 377 16.11 37.02 -28.42
CA GLU A 377 16.05 35.56 -28.35
C GLU A 377 16.52 35.04 -26.97
N LEU A 378 17.57 35.63 -26.41
CA LEU A 378 18.04 35.29 -25.05
C LEU A 378 17.00 35.64 -23.97
N CYS A 379 16.32 36.78 -24.11
CA CYS A 379 15.23 37.17 -23.21
C CYS A 379 14.08 36.17 -23.29
N HIS A 380 13.65 35.83 -24.50
CA HIS A 380 12.56 34.90 -24.73
C HIS A 380 12.83 33.53 -24.09
N VAL A 381 14.04 32.98 -24.28
CA VAL A 381 14.43 31.71 -23.67
C VAL A 381 14.42 31.77 -22.14
N LYS A 382 14.84 32.88 -21.54
CA LYS A 382 14.89 33.05 -20.08
C LYS A 382 13.52 33.35 -19.47
N ALA A 383 12.60 33.95 -20.23
CA ALA A 383 11.22 34.21 -19.81
C ALA A 383 10.48 32.92 -19.45
N LEU A 384 10.86 31.77 -20.02
CA LEU A 384 10.30 30.45 -19.70
C LEU A 384 10.33 30.14 -18.19
N VAL A 385 11.35 30.63 -17.46
CA VAL A 385 11.43 30.46 -15.99
C VAL A 385 10.35 31.27 -15.27
N VAL A 386 9.95 32.43 -15.81
CA VAL A 386 8.90 33.29 -15.27
C VAL A 386 7.50 32.81 -15.69
N GLU A 387 7.37 32.28 -16.91
CA GLU A 387 6.12 31.72 -17.46
C GLU A 387 5.63 30.48 -16.71
N THR A 388 6.53 29.77 -16.03
CA THR A 388 6.23 28.56 -15.24
C THR A 388 6.00 28.82 -13.76
N VAL A 389 5.88 30.09 -13.34
CA VAL A 389 5.53 30.42 -11.96
C VAL A 389 4.12 29.92 -11.65
N SER A 390 3.90 29.36 -10.45
CA SER A 390 2.56 28.97 -9.99
C SER A 390 1.63 30.19 -9.89
N GLU A 391 0.30 30.01 -10.02
CA GLU A 391 -0.67 31.13 -9.85
C GLU A 391 -0.51 31.86 -8.49
N ASP A 392 -0.17 31.13 -7.42
CA ASP A 392 0.09 31.68 -6.09
C ASP A 392 1.58 32.02 -5.84
N GLY A 393 2.42 31.92 -6.87
CA GLY A 393 3.87 32.04 -6.80
C GLY A 393 4.38 33.46 -7.07
N TRP A 394 5.71 33.61 -7.07
CA TRP A 394 6.36 34.90 -7.25
C TRP A 394 7.47 34.90 -8.29
N ALA A 395 7.44 35.84 -9.23
CA ALA A 395 8.61 36.23 -10.01
C ALA A 395 9.35 37.37 -9.31
N VAL A 396 10.66 37.20 -9.10
CA VAL A 396 11.58 38.19 -8.53
C VAL A 396 12.46 38.72 -9.66
N LEU A 397 12.21 39.95 -10.08
CA LEU A 397 12.77 40.52 -11.31
C LEU A 397 13.67 41.72 -11.00
N ASN A 398 14.78 41.85 -11.72
CA ASN A 398 15.67 42.99 -11.59
C ASN A 398 15.08 44.22 -12.30
N ALA A 399 14.68 45.24 -11.54
CA ALA A 399 14.14 46.50 -12.06
C ALA A 399 15.22 47.38 -12.72
N ASP A 400 16.50 47.13 -12.45
CA ASP A 400 17.61 47.86 -13.10
C ASP A 400 17.91 47.35 -14.52
N ASP A 401 17.29 46.23 -14.93
CA ASP A 401 17.35 45.71 -16.28
C ASP A 401 15.95 45.69 -16.90
N ASN A 402 15.68 46.66 -17.77
CA ASN A 402 14.37 46.80 -18.44
C ASN A 402 13.89 45.50 -19.11
N ARG A 403 14.80 44.64 -19.58
CA ARG A 403 14.43 43.37 -20.22
C ARG A 403 14.00 42.32 -19.20
N ALA A 404 14.67 42.26 -18.05
CA ALA A 404 14.27 41.39 -16.96
C ALA A 404 12.94 41.88 -16.36
N ALA A 405 12.80 43.20 -16.17
CA ALA A 405 11.56 43.80 -15.67
C ALA A 405 10.37 43.55 -16.62
N ALA A 406 10.58 43.63 -17.94
CA ALA A 406 9.54 43.35 -18.93
C ALA A 406 9.02 41.90 -18.90
N MET A 407 9.73 40.95 -18.29
CA MET A 407 9.23 39.57 -18.11
C MET A 407 8.06 39.49 -17.12
N ALA A 408 7.74 40.58 -16.40
CA ALA A 408 6.56 40.64 -15.55
C ALA A 408 5.26 40.35 -16.31
N ASP A 409 5.17 40.77 -17.57
CA ASP A 409 3.98 40.59 -18.41
C ASP A 409 3.70 39.11 -18.73
N SER A 410 4.71 38.24 -18.62
CA SER A 410 4.59 36.80 -18.85
C SER A 410 4.43 36.00 -17.57
N CYS A 411 4.36 36.64 -16.40
CA CYS A 411 4.19 35.95 -15.13
C CYS A 411 2.70 35.66 -14.86
N PRO A 412 2.30 34.39 -14.70
CA PRO A 412 0.92 34.05 -14.31
C PRO A 412 0.65 34.32 -12.81
N GLY A 413 1.70 34.44 -12.00
CA GLY A 413 1.62 34.69 -10.56
C GLY A 413 1.84 36.17 -10.19
N ARG A 414 2.51 36.40 -9.05
CA ARG A 414 2.78 37.74 -8.52
C ARG A 414 4.21 38.18 -8.85
N VAL A 415 4.46 39.48 -8.89
CA VAL A 415 5.78 40.03 -9.24
C VAL A 415 6.34 40.87 -8.09
N ILE A 416 7.62 40.65 -7.77
CA ILE A 416 8.44 41.48 -6.89
C ILE A 416 9.63 42.00 -7.68
N TYR A 417 9.89 43.29 -7.59
CA TYR A 417 11.07 43.90 -8.16
C TYR A 417 12.16 44.12 -7.12
N PHE A 418 13.42 44.02 -7.55
CA PHE A 418 14.57 44.49 -6.78
C PHE A 418 15.41 45.45 -7.61
N SER A 419 16.05 46.41 -6.95
CA SER A 419 16.89 47.42 -7.59
C SER A 419 17.98 47.89 -6.62
N CYS A 420 19.15 48.23 -7.17
CA CYS A 420 20.21 48.92 -6.45
C CYS A 420 19.99 50.45 -6.42
N GLN A 421 18.97 50.96 -7.13
CA GLN A 421 18.64 52.37 -7.23
C GLN A 421 17.38 52.69 -6.40
N PRO A 422 17.50 53.43 -5.28
CA PRO A 422 16.36 53.75 -4.42
C PRO A 422 15.25 54.58 -5.09
N LYS A 423 15.51 55.12 -6.28
CA LYS A 423 14.59 55.96 -7.07
C LYS A 423 14.24 55.34 -8.42
N ASN A 424 14.41 54.03 -8.58
CA ASN A 424 13.90 53.34 -9.76
C ASN A 424 12.37 53.55 -9.85
N GLN A 425 11.86 53.81 -11.06
CA GLN A 425 10.47 54.20 -11.28
C GLN A 425 9.54 53.00 -11.53
N ILE A 426 10.11 51.83 -11.80
CA ILE A 426 9.43 50.52 -11.75
C ILE A 426 9.31 50.14 -10.28
#